data_AF-A0A845K250-F1
#
_entry.id   AF-A0A845K250-F1
#
_cell.length_a   1.000
_cell.length_b   1.000
_cell.length_c   1.000
_cell.angle_alpha   90.00
_cell.angle_beta   90.00
_cell.angle_gamma   90.00
#
_symmetry.space_group_name_H-M   'P 1'
#
loop_
_entity.id
_entity.type
_entity.pdbx_description
1 polymer ?
#
loop_
_entity_poly.entity_id
_entity_poly.type
_entity_poly.pdbx_seq_one_letter_code
_entity_poly.pdbx_strand_id
1 'polypeptide(L)'
;MLPKKFKETVFDKVSAITMRKFFNPIDLKHSDGLLRQVLIQSQKDFFINGTITSHAASPGLMAGMWMAGREITLVNGHLSAWLKKAMGAALSEVNKCPYCEDMLLSLTFGANEKSLANALKENDLTGIENEKIKRIMEWVKASKHSTTLEELPFTPAQVPEALGTLIVFGYTNRISDYLICFRKFHNLADYITINISSPNTENLRDFHNRNELNSLIDKLKKEKKELNSDVPLAIKVSPDLN
;
A
#
# COMPACT_ATOMS: atom_id res chain seq x y z
N MET A 1 21.22 -17.46 -10.65
CA MET A 1 20.41 -16.76 -9.63
C MET A 1 21.30 -15.75 -8.92
N LEU A 2 20.92 -14.47 -8.85
CA LEU A 2 21.73 -13.44 -8.17
C LEU A 2 21.82 -13.71 -6.65
N PRO A 3 22.97 -13.44 -5.99
CA PRO A 3 23.16 -13.61 -4.55
C PRO A 3 22.12 -12.82 -3.74
N LYS A 4 21.67 -13.35 -2.59
CA LYS A 4 20.65 -12.72 -1.72
C LYS A 4 21.00 -11.26 -1.37
N LYS A 5 22.25 -11.01 -0.94
CA LYS A 5 22.79 -9.66 -0.67
C LYS A 5 22.70 -8.71 -1.87
N PHE A 6 22.87 -9.23 -3.09
CA PHE A 6 22.81 -8.43 -4.31
C PHE A 6 21.37 -8.09 -4.68
N LYS A 7 20.43 -9.04 -4.55
CA LYS A 7 19.00 -8.76 -4.72
C LYS A 7 18.47 -7.77 -3.69
N GLU A 8 18.86 -7.92 -2.43
CA GLU A 8 18.57 -6.98 -1.34
C GLU A 8 19.12 -5.60 -1.68
N THR A 9 20.38 -5.49 -2.11
CA THR A 9 20.99 -4.20 -2.47
C THR A 9 20.33 -3.54 -3.68
N VAL A 10 19.96 -4.32 -4.70
CA VAL A 10 19.29 -3.79 -5.90
C VAL A 10 17.86 -3.37 -5.56
N PHE A 11 17.08 -4.17 -4.81
CA PHE A 11 15.78 -3.71 -4.33
C PHE A 11 15.91 -2.52 -3.37
N ASP A 12 16.85 -2.52 -2.43
CA ASP A 12 17.08 -1.42 -1.49
C ASP A 12 17.45 -0.11 -2.18
N LYS A 13 18.22 -0.17 -3.27
CA LYS A 13 18.67 1.01 -4.03
C LYS A 13 17.72 1.41 -5.15
N VAL A 14 16.97 0.47 -5.73
CA VAL A 14 16.14 0.69 -6.94
C VAL A 14 14.64 0.69 -6.63
N SER A 15 14.14 -0.13 -5.69
CA SER A 15 12.71 -0.27 -5.38
C SER A 15 12.19 0.72 -4.31
N ALA A 16 12.95 1.75 -3.96
CA ALA A 16 12.68 2.57 -2.77
C ALA A 16 12.80 4.09 -2.93
N ILE A 17 12.73 4.63 -4.15
CA ILE A 17 12.82 6.09 -4.34
C ILE A 17 11.55 6.83 -3.86
N THR A 18 10.40 6.15 -3.76
CA THR A 18 9.11 6.80 -3.50
C THR A 18 8.66 6.84 -2.03
N MET A 19 9.15 5.97 -1.14
CA MET A 19 8.79 5.99 0.31
C MET A 19 9.97 6.19 1.28
N ARG A 20 11.16 5.61 1.03
CA ARG A 20 12.31 5.79 1.95
C ARG A 20 12.85 7.21 2.01
N LYS A 21 12.58 8.02 0.97
CA LYS A 21 12.92 9.45 0.98
C LYS A 21 12.08 10.23 2.01
N PHE A 22 10.92 9.70 2.40
CA PHE A 22 9.94 10.41 3.21
C PHE A 22 9.71 9.83 4.61
N PHE A 23 10.35 8.71 4.94
CA PHE A 23 10.20 8.03 6.23
C PHE A 23 11.54 7.47 6.65
N ASN A 24 12.01 7.82 7.85
CA ASN A 24 13.08 7.07 8.50
C ASN A 24 12.41 5.89 9.22
N PRO A 25 12.53 4.65 8.72
CA PRO A 25 12.03 3.50 9.46
C PRO A 25 12.72 3.43 10.82
N ILE A 26 11.99 3.05 11.88
CA ILE A 26 12.60 2.79 13.20
C ILE A 26 13.71 1.76 12.99
N ASP A 27 14.95 2.15 13.29
CA ASP A 27 16.10 1.27 13.20
C ASP A 27 15.96 0.16 14.25
N LEU A 28 16.28 -1.08 13.87
CA LEU A 28 16.31 -2.25 14.75
C LEU A 28 17.06 -1.98 16.06
N LYS A 29 18.09 -1.12 16.02
CA LYS A 29 18.88 -0.71 17.19
C LYS A 29 18.08 0.05 18.25
N HIS A 30 17.01 0.73 17.86
CA HIS A 30 16.16 1.55 18.74
C HIS A 30 14.77 0.96 18.93
N SER A 31 14.57 -0.30 18.54
CA SER A 31 13.32 -1.04 18.72
C SER A 31 13.45 -2.06 19.85
N ASP A 32 12.39 -2.26 20.63
CA ASP A 32 12.30 -3.29 21.67
C ASP A 32 10.97 -4.07 21.58
N GLY A 33 10.81 -5.06 22.46
CA GLY A 33 9.57 -5.83 22.61
C GLY A 33 8.98 -6.37 21.30
N LEU A 34 7.66 -6.19 21.14
CA LEU A 34 6.90 -6.67 19.98
C LEU A 34 7.32 -5.97 18.69
N LEU A 35 7.64 -4.67 18.74
CA LEU A 35 8.08 -3.90 17.58
C LEU A 35 9.35 -4.50 16.99
N ARG A 36 10.34 -4.79 17.84
CA ARG A 36 11.59 -5.43 17.43
C ARG A 36 11.36 -6.80 16.80
N GLN A 37 10.46 -7.61 17.38
CA GLN A 37 10.14 -8.93 16.84
C GLN A 37 9.55 -8.84 15.43
N VAL A 38 8.60 -7.93 15.21
CA VAL A 38 7.97 -7.73 13.90
C VAL A 38 8.98 -7.20 12.88
N LEU A 39 9.85 -6.25 13.27
CA LEU A 39 10.91 -5.75 12.40
C LEU A 39 11.87 -6.88 11.96
N ILE A 40 12.33 -7.73 12.88
CA ILE A 40 13.18 -8.89 12.54
C ILE A 40 12.47 -9.82 11.55
N GLN A 41 11.21 -10.18 11.84
CA GLN A 41 10.45 -11.09 10.98
C GLN A 41 10.24 -10.50 9.59
N SER A 42 9.85 -9.22 9.50
CA SER A 42 9.64 -8.55 8.22
C SER A 42 10.91 -8.44 7.38
N GLN A 43 12.05 -8.19 8.02
CA GLN A 43 13.35 -8.17 7.34
C GLN A 43 13.78 -9.55 6.86
N LYS A 44 13.50 -10.60 7.65
CA LYS A 44 13.88 -11.97 7.33
C LYS A 44 13.04 -12.57 6.21
N ASP A 45 11.72 -12.40 6.29
CA ASP A 45 10.75 -13.09 5.45
C ASP A 45 10.39 -12.28 4.18
N PHE A 46 10.54 -10.96 4.22
CA PHE A 46 10.22 -10.07 3.12
C PHE A 46 11.31 -9.01 2.94
N PHE A 47 10.97 -7.74 3.12
CA PHE A 47 11.90 -6.63 3.25
C PHE A 47 11.21 -5.52 4.04
N ILE A 48 12.01 -4.69 4.69
CA ILE A 48 11.49 -3.53 5.42
C ILE A 48 10.96 -2.52 4.40
N ASN A 49 9.65 -2.33 4.41
CA ASN A 49 8.92 -1.42 3.53
C ASN A 49 8.09 -0.41 4.34
N GLY A 50 7.87 0.76 3.72
CA GLY A 50 7.18 1.89 4.35
C GLY A 50 5.76 1.56 4.80
N THR A 51 5.07 0.65 4.10
CA THR A 51 3.71 0.26 4.41
C THR A 51 3.61 -0.40 5.79
N ILE A 52 4.51 -1.33 6.10
CA ILE A 52 4.54 -1.99 7.41
C ILE A 52 5.12 -1.02 8.46
N THR A 53 6.26 -0.38 8.17
CA THR A 53 6.94 0.46 9.17
C THR A 53 6.18 1.74 9.51
N SER A 54 5.25 2.19 8.66
CA SER A 54 4.35 3.30 9.00
C SER A 54 3.46 3.01 10.21
N HIS A 55 3.37 1.76 10.68
CA HIS A 55 2.61 1.38 11.88
C HIS A 55 3.47 1.27 13.13
N ALA A 56 4.78 1.52 13.03
CA ALA A 56 5.76 1.18 14.07
C ALA A 56 5.54 1.89 15.41
N ALA A 57 4.87 3.04 15.43
CA ALA A 57 4.50 3.73 16.67
C ALA A 57 3.41 3.00 17.49
N SER A 58 2.75 1.99 16.91
CA SER A 58 1.85 1.09 17.63
C SER A 58 2.25 -0.37 17.35
N PRO A 59 3.02 -1.01 18.26
CA PRO A 59 3.53 -2.37 18.04
C PRO A 59 2.43 -3.40 17.75
N GLY A 60 1.27 -3.28 18.39
CA GLY A 60 0.12 -4.16 18.14
C GLY A 60 -0.47 -3.99 16.74
N LEU A 61 -0.64 -2.74 16.28
CA LEU A 61 -1.10 -2.48 14.91
C LEU A 61 -0.07 -2.91 13.87
N MET A 62 1.21 -2.69 14.13
CA MET A 62 2.28 -3.17 13.24
C MET A 62 2.31 -4.69 13.16
N ALA A 63 2.13 -5.38 14.28
CA ALA A 63 2.04 -6.84 14.31
C ALA A 63 0.84 -7.35 13.50
N GLY A 64 -0.34 -6.74 13.66
CA GLY A 64 -1.54 -7.08 12.88
C GLY A 64 -1.33 -6.83 11.38
N MET A 65 -0.77 -5.68 11.03
CA MET A 65 -0.46 -5.32 9.64
C MET A 65 0.58 -6.29 9.03
N TRP A 66 1.61 -6.65 9.78
CA TRP A 66 2.61 -7.63 9.35
C TRP A 66 2.00 -9.00 9.17
N MET A 67 1.20 -9.49 10.13
CA MET A 67 0.54 -10.78 10.05
C MET A 67 -0.34 -10.89 8.80
N ALA A 68 -1.22 -9.91 8.60
CA ALA A 68 -2.11 -9.89 7.44
C ALA A 68 -1.32 -9.77 6.13
N GLY A 69 -0.37 -8.84 6.06
CA GLY A 69 0.49 -8.64 4.90
C GLY A 69 1.33 -9.87 4.56
N ARG A 70 1.88 -10.56 5.56
CA ARG A 70 2.64 -11.80 5.41
C ARG A 70 1.78 -12.91 4.83
N GLU A 71 0.57 -13.09 5.33
CA GLU A 71 -0.37 -14.11 4.86
C GLU A 71 -0.74 -13.92 3.39
N ILE A 72 -1.03 -12.68 2.99
CA ILE A 72 -1.46 -12.40 1.62
C ILE A 72 -0.28 -12.32 0.63
N THR A 73 0.92 -11.94 1.07
CA THR A 73 2.08 -11.78 0.16
C THR A 73 3.01 -12.97 0.12
N LEU A 74 3.13 -13.78 1.18
CA LEU A 74 4.17 -14.81 1.25
C LEU A 74 3.62 -16.24 1.30
N VAL A 75 2.43 -16.41 1.85
CA VAL A 75 1.88 -17.76 2.11
C VAL A 75 1.11 -18.26 0.89
N ASN A 76 1.41 -19.48 0.45
CA ASN A 76 0.58 -20.18 -0.53
C ASN A 76 -0.57 -20.89 0.20
N GLY A 77 -1.79 -20.68 -0.26
CA GLY A 77 -2.99 -21.34 0.25
C GLY A 77 -3.83 -21.89 -0.88
N HIS A 78 -5.15 -21.72 -0.79
CA HIS A 78 -6.08 -21.96 -1.90
C HIS A 78 -5.82 -21.02 -3.07
N LEU A 79 -5.21 -19.85 -2.81
CA LEU A 79 -4.61 -18.98 -3.81
C LEU A 79 -3.08 -19.01 -3.68
N SER A 80 -2.40 -19.02 -4.82
CA SER A 80 -0.94 -18.89 -4.82
C SER A 80 -0.53 -17.49 -4.33
N ALA A 81 0.61 -17.41 -3.65
CA ALA A 81 1.15 -16.15 -3.17
C ALA A 81 1.42 -15.16 -4.32
N TRP A 82 1.79 -15.66 -5.51
CA TRP A 82 2.00 -14.80 -6.68
C TRP A 82 0.68 -14.22 -7.20
N LEU A 83 -0.41 -15.00 -7.20
CA LEU A 83 -1.70 -14.54 -7.68
C LEU A 83 -2.27 -13.47 -6.76
N LYS A 84 -2.11 -13.63 -5.44
CA LYS A 84 -2.48 -12.61 -4.45
C LYS A 84 -1.70 -11.30 -4.66
N LYS A 85 -0.42 -11.36 -5.05
CA LYS A 85 0.37 -10.15 -5.41
C LYS A 85 -0.14 -9.49 -6.68
N ALA A 86 -0.46 -10.28 -7.72
CA ALA A 86 -1.00 -9.76 -8.97
C ALA A 86 -2.36 -9.07 -8.75
N MET A 87 -3.23 -9.68 -7.92
CA MET A 87 -4.49 -9.07 -7.47
C MET A 87 -4.22 -7.75 -6.74
N GLY A 88 -3.26 -7.72 -5.81
CA GLY A 88 -2.87 -6.50 -5.12
C GLY A 88 -2.34 -5.41 -6.06
N ALA A 89 -1.56 -5.77 -7.09
CA ALA A 89 -1.07 -4.84 -8.09
C ALA A 89 -2.23 -4.23 -8.90
N ALA A 90 -3.16 -5.07 -9.38
CA ALA A 90 -4.36 -4.63 -10.09
C ALA A 90 -5.20 -3.68 -9.21
N LEU A 91 -5.41 -4.02 -7.94
CA LEU A 91 -6.14 -3.14 -7.00
C LEU A 91 -5.40 -1.83 -6.73
N SER A 92 -4.06 -1.85 -6.72
CA SER A 92 -3.23 -0.67 -6.46
C SER A 92 -3.28 0.33 -7.61
N GLU A 93 -3.31 -0.15 -8.86
CA GLU A 93 -3.54 0.66 -10.05
C GLU A 93 -4.91 1.37 -9.96
N VAL A 94 -5.96 0.60 -9.70
CA VAL A 94 -7.33 1.07 -9.51
C VAL A 94 -7.43 2.12 -8.41
N ASN A 95 -6.67 1.95 -7.32
CA ASN A 95 -6.61 2.88 -6.20
C ASN A 95 -5.62 4.04 -6.39
N LYS A 96 -4.93 4.10 -7.53
CA LYS A 96 -3.88 5.09 -7.84
C LYS A 96 -2.81 5.15 -6.74
N CYS A 97 -2.28 3.99 -6.32
CA CYS A 97 -1.10 3.86 -5.45
C CYS A 97 0.13 3.38 -6.24
N PRO A 98 0.91 4.28 -6.89
CA PRO A 98 2.08 3.90 -7.70
C PRO A 98 3.12 3.07 -6.94
N TYR A 99 3.35 3.37 -5.65
CA TYR A 99 4.28 2.60 -4.84
C TYR A 99 3.83 1.16 -4.65
N CYS A 100 2.56 0.97 -4.25
CA CYS A 100 1.99 -0.34 -3.98
C CYS A 100 1.99 -1.17 -5.27
N GLU A 101 1.61 -0.54 -6.38
CA GLU A 101 1.62 -1.10 -7.72
C GLU A 101 3.03 -1.55 -8.15
N ASP A 102 4.01 -0.64 -8.16
CA ASP A 102 5.40 -0.96 -8.56
C ASP A 102 5.98 -2.11 -7.72
N MET A 103 5.74 -2.09 -6.41
CA MET A 103 6.21 -3.13 -5.50
C MET A 103 5.58 -4.48 -5.84
N LEU A 104 4.26 -4.53 -6.01
CA LEU A 104 3.53 -5.77 -6.23
C LEU A 104 3.75 -6.33 -7.65
N LEU A 105 3.90 -5.48 -8.66
CA LEU A 105 4.34 -5.85 -10.00
C LEU A 105 5.74 -6.46 -9.96
N SER A 106 6.67 -5.84 -9.24
CA SER A 106 8.05 -6.35 -9.12
C SER A 106 8.08 -7.73 -8.45
N LEU A 107 7.23 -7.96 -7.45
CA LEU A 107 7.12 -9.26 -6.77
C LEU A 107 6.43 -10.32 -7.62
N THR A 108 5.46 -9.92 -8.45
CA THR A 108 4.79 -10.78 -9.44
C THR A 108 5.79 -11.20 -10.52
N PHE A 109 6.55 -10.25 -11.06
CA PHE A 109 7.64 -10.50 -11.99
C PHE A 109 8.71 -11.43 -11.39
N GLY A 110 9.08 -11.20 -10.12
CA GLY A 110 10.03 -12.04 -9.38
C GLY A 110 9.54 -13.47 -9.13
N ALA A 111 8.23 -13.71 -9.18
CA ALA A 111 7.61 -15.04 -9.13
C ALA A 111 7.56 -15.74 -10.50
N ASN A 112 8.25 -15.18 -11.52
CA ASN A 112 8.31 -15.66 -12.90
C ASN A 112 7.03 -15.44 -13.74
N GLU A 113 6.10 -14.61 -13.26
CA GLU A 113 4.85 -14.27 -13.96
C GLU A 113 5.01 -12.97 -14.78
N LYS A 114 6.00 -12.96 -15.68
CA LYS A 114 6.42 -11.75 -16.40
C LYS A 114 5.38 -11.21 -17.36
N SER A 115 4.69 -12.11 -18.07
CA SER A 115 3.61 -11.74 -19.01
C SER A 115 2.51 -10.99 -18.26
N LEU A 116 2.05 -11.55 -17.14
CA LEU A 116 1.02 -10.92 -16.31
C LEU A 116 1.48 -9.60 -15.69
N ALA A 117 2.71 -9.52 -15.18
CA ALA A 117 3.24 -8.28 -14.63
C ALA A 117 3.30 -7.15 -15.68
N ASN A 118 3.71 -7.45 -16.92
CA ASN A 118 3.74 -6.47 -18.00
C ASN A 118 2.34 -6.05 -18.43
N ALA A 119 1.43 -7.01 -18.60
CA ALA A 119 0.03 -6.76 -18.91
C ALA A 119 -0.64 -5.84 -17.88
N LEU A 120 -0.41 -6.08 -16.58
CA LEU A 120 -0.92 -5.23 -15.52
C LEU A 120 -0.32 -3.82 -15.57
N LYS A 121 0.99 -3.70 -15.81
CA LYS A 121 1.69 -2.41 -15.94
C LYS A 121 1.19 -1.58 -17.14
N GLU A 122 0.93 -2.24 -18.26
CA GLU A 122 0.43 -1.62 -19.50
C GLU A 122 -1.08 -1.39 -19.45
N ASN A 123 -1.74 -1.87 -18.40
CA ASN A 123 -3.19 -1.89 -18.24
C ASN A 123 -3.92 -2.61 -19.39
N ASP A 124 -3.26 -3.62 -19.97
CA ASP A 124 -3.77 -4.41 -21.09
C ASP A 124 -3.71 -5.90 -20.76
N LEU A 125 -4.87 -6.53 -20.59
CA LEU A 125 -5.01 -7.95 -20.27
C LEU A 125 -5.27 -8.83 -21.51
N THR A 126 -5.27 -8.27 -22.73
CA THR A 126 -5.64 -9.01 -23.94
C THR A 126 -4.71 -10.18 -24.26
N GLY A 127 -3.41 -10.05 -23.94
CA GLY A 127 -2.38 -11.07 -24.16
C GLY A 127 -2.30 -12.17 -23.08
N ILE A 128 -3.21 -12.21 -22.10
CA ILE A 128 -3.20 -13.23 -21.04
C ILE A 128 -3.95 -14.48 -21.49
N GLU A 129 -3.21 -15.57 -21.75
CA GLU A 129 -3.77 -16.85 -22.23
C GLU A 129 -4.67 -17.56 -21.22
N ASN A 130 -4.42 -17.39 -19.92
CA ASN A 130 -5.18 -18.06 -18.88
C ASN A 130 -6.46 -17.26 -18.55
N GLU A 131 -7.57 -17.71 -19.11
CA GLU A 131 -8.89 -17.08 -18.93
C GLU A 131 -9.32 -16.94 -17.47
N LYS A 132 -8.97 -17.90 -16.60
CA LYS A 132 -9.28 -17.79 -15.16
C LYS A 132 -8.52 -16.62 -14.52
N ILE A 133 -7.22 -16.49 -14.81
CA ILE A 133 -6.39 -15.40 -14.28
C ILE A 133 -6.90 -14.06 -14.82
N LYS A 134 -7.21 -13.98 -16.11
CA LYS A 134 -7.76 -12.79 -16.76
C LYS A 134 -9.05 -12.33 -16.09
N ARG A 135 -10.03 -13.25 -15.93
CA ARG A 135 -11.29 -12.98 -15.23
C ARG A 135 -11.07 -12.51 -13.80
N ILE A 136 -10.09 -13.07 -13.07
CA ILE A 136 -9.75 -12.60 -11.72
C ILE A 136 -9.23 -11.16 -11.74
N MET A 137 -8.31 -10.82 -12.64
CA MET A 137 -7.78 -9.45 -12.72
C MET A 137 -8.86 -8.44 -13.10
N GLU A 138 -9.72 -8.77 -14.07
CA GLU A 138 -10.86 -7.94 -14.48
C GLU A 138 -11.83 -7.74 -13.31
N TRP A 139 -12.14 -8.80 -12.56
CA TRP A 139 -12.97 -8.74 -11.36
C TRP A 139 -12.37 -7.84 -10.28
N VAL A 140 -11.06 -7.94 -10.02
CA VAL A 140 -10.36 -7.05 -9.07
C VAL A 140 -10.46 -5.60 -9.54
N LYS A 141 -10.26 -5.33 -10.84
CA LYS A 141 -10.37 -3.98 -11.40
C LYS A 141 -11.78 -3.40 -11.27
N ALA A 142 -12.80 -4.24 -11.45
CA ALA A 142 -14.19 -3.86 -11.27
C ALA A 142 -14.60 -3.61 -9.81
N SER A 143 -13.86 -4.15 -8.84
CA SER A 143 -14.22 -4.11 -7.40
C SER A 143 -14.34 -2.70 -6.80
N LYS A 144 -13.72 -1.68 -7.40
CA LYS A 144 -13.88 -0.27 -6.98
C LYS A 144 -15.20 0.36 -7.40
N HIS A 145 -15.80 -0.15 -8.47
CA HIS A 145 -16.92 0.51 -9.15
C HIS A 145 -18.23 -0.28 -9.08
N SER A 146 -18.17 -1.58 -8.76
CA SER A 146 -19.37 -2.41 -8.69
C SER A 146 -19.91 -2.55 -7.27
N THR A 147 -21.21 -2.29 -7.11
CA THR A 147 -21.99 -2.65 -5.91
C THR A 147 -22.50 -4.10 -5.92
N THR A 148 -22.33 -4.78 -7.05
CA THR A 148 -22.78 -6.17 -7.29
C THR A 148 -21.64 -6.94 -7.95
N LEU A 149 -20.91 -7.72 -7.15
CA LEU A 149 -19.89 -8.63 -7.67
C LEU A 149 -20.64 -9.84 -8.25
N GLU A 150 -21.05 -9.75 -9.52
CA GLU A 150 -21.52 -10.91 -10.29
C GLU A 150 -20.46 -12.04 -10.24
N GLU A 151 -20.92 -13.29 -10.30
CA GLU A 151 -20.20 -14.55 -10.02
C GLU A 151 -18.70 -14.43 -9.73
N LEU A 152 -18.35 -14.67 -8.46
CA LEU A 152 -16.96 -14.71 -7.99
C LEU A 152 -16.12 -15.68 -8.84
N PRO A 153 -14.97 -15.25 -9.40
CA PRO A 153 -14.08 -16.12 -10.16
C PRO A 153 -13.25 -17.07 -9.27
N PHE A 154 -13.76 -17.34 -8.07
CA PHE A 154 -13.09 -18.05 -6.99
C PHE A 154 -13.99 -19.19 -6.50
N THR A 155 -13.38 -20.31 -6.11
CA THR A 155 -14.12 -21.33 -5.36
C THR A 155 -14.44 -20.80 -3.96
N PRO A 156 -15.44 -21.35 -3.25
CA PRO A 156 -15.76 -20.92 -1.88
C PRO A 156 -14.55 -20.93 -0.92
N ALA A 157 -13.62 -21.88 -1.11
CA ALA A 157 -12.38 -21.95 -0.32
C ALA A 157 -11.38 -20.84 -0.65
N GLN A 158 -11.41 -20.29 -1.88
CA GLN A 158 -10.54 -19.20 -2.33
C GLN A 158 -11.04 -17.81 -1.91
N VAL A 159 -12.34 -17.66 -1.66
CA VAL A 159 -12.97 -16.37 -1.36
C VAL A 159 -12.35 -15.65 -0.15
N PRO A 160 -12.10 -16.31 1.01
CA PRO A 160 -11.51 -15.62 2.15
C PRO A 160 -10.14 -15.02 1.86
N GLU A 161 -9.29 -15.74 1.12
CA GLU A 161 -7.96 -15.26 0.72
C GLU A 161 -8.05 -14.10 -0.29
N ALA A 162 -8.99 -14.17 -1.23
CA ALA A 162 -9.24 -13.11 -2.20
C ALA A 162 -9.70 -11.81 -1.51
N LEU A 163 -10.70 -11.91 -0.63
CA LEU A 163 -11.21 -10.75 0.12
C LEU A 163 -10.17 -10.19 1.08
N GLY A 164 -9.44 -11.05 1.81
CA GLY A 164 -8.34 -10.63 2.67
C GLY A 164 -7.27 -9.85 1.90
N THR A 165 -6.94 -10.29 0.69
CA THR A 165 -6.01 -9.58 -0.21
C THR A 165 -6.52 -8.18 -0.54
N LEU A 166 -7.79 -8.05 -0.93
CA LEU A 166 -8.37 -6.74 -1.26
C LEU A 166 -8.45 -5.81 -0.04
N ILE A 167 -8.84 -6.33 1.12
CA ILE A 167 -8.96 -5.55 2.36
C ILE A 167 -7.59 -5.00 2.77
N VAL A 168 -6.57 -5.86 2.81
CA VAL A 168 -5.23 -5.47 3.25
C VAL A 168 -4.64 -4.43 2.30
N PHE A 169 -4.70 -4.67 0.98
CA PHE A 169 -4.15 -3.70 0.02
C PHE A 169 -5.00 -2.44 -0.12
N GLY A 170 -6.31 -2.53 0.08
CA GLY A 170 -7.20 -1.38 0.18
C GLY A 170 -6.85 -0.49 1.37
N TYR A 171 -6.69 -1.07 2.56
CA TYR A 171 -6.30 -0.35 3.78
C TYR A 171 -4.93 0.35 3.64
N THR A 172 -3.98 -0.25 2.93
CA THR A 172 -2.65 0.35 2.74
C THR A 172 -2.63 1.60 1.85
N ASN A 173 -3.76 1.95 1.22
CA ASN A 173 -3.85 3.06 0.27
C ASN A 173 -4.22 4.43 0.90
N ARG A 174 -4.08 4.63 2.22
CA ARG A 174 -4.50 5.82 3.00
C ARG A 174 -4.27 7.21 2.38
N ILE A 175 -3.20 7.42 1.61
CA ILE A 175 -2.96 8.70 0.90
C ILE A 175 -4.05 8.96 -0.16
N SER A 176 -4.55 7.89 -0.79
CA SER A 176 -5.67 7.91 -1.72
C SER A 176 -6.92 8.46 -1.05
N ASP A 177 -7.18 8.12 0.22
CA ASP A 177 -8.36 8.60 0.94
C ASP A 177 -8.37 10.13 1.09
N TYR A 178 -7.23 10.73 1.45
CA TYR A 178 -7.09 12.19 1.51
C TYR A 178 -7.32 12.87 0.15
N LEU A 179 -6.79 12.29 -0.93
CA LEU A 179 -6.96 12.83 -2.29
C LEU A 179 -8.40 12.68 -2.78
N ILE A 180 -9.08 11.58 -2.44
CA ILE A 180 -10.50 11.35 -2.77
C ILE A 180 -11.38 12.36 -2.03
N CYS A 181 -11.16 12.57 -0.74
CA CYS A 181 -11.89 13.58 0.04
C CYS A 181 -11.68 14.97 -0.55
N PHE A 182 -10.44 15.34 -0.86
CA PHE A 182 -10.15 16.64 -1.48
C PHE A 182 -10.89 16.83 -2.81
N ARG A 183 -10.84 15.83 -3.72
CA ARG A 183 -11.57 15.85 -4.99
C ARG A 183 -13.08 16.06 -4.85
N LYS A 184 -13.70 15.52 -3.80
CA LYS A 184 -15.15 15.60 -3.61
C LYS A 184 -15.61 16.94 -3.02
N PHE A 185 -14.82 17.50 -2.10
CA PHE A 185 -15.28 18.63 -1.28
C PHE A 185 -14.70 19.98 -1.70
N HIS A 186 -13.69 20.03 -2.58
CA HIS A 186 -12.98 21.28 -2.88
C HIS A 186 -13.82 22.38 -3.51
N ASN A 187 -14.94 22.06 -4.18
CA ASN A 187 -15.85 23.04 -4.77
C ASN A 187 -17.00 23.45 -3.83
N LEU A 188 -17.09 22.84 -2.65
CA LEU A 188 -18.20 23.02 -1.71
C LEU A 188 -17.78 23.69 -0.40
N ALA A 189 -16.48 23.72 -0.12
CA ALA A 189 -15.94 24.19 1.15
C ALA A 189 -15.24 25.53 0.95
N ASP A 190 -15.41 26.45 1.91
CA ASP A 190 -14.67 27.72 1.95
C ASP A 190 -13.20 27.52 2.33
N TYR A 191 -12.88 26.42 3.01
CA TYR A 191 -11.53 25.92 3.27
C TYR A 191 -11.60 24.43 3.64
N ILE A 192 -10.53 23.68 3.40
CA ILE A 192 -10.42 22.28 3.79
C ILE A 192 -9.27 22.13 4.77
N THR A 193 -9.54 21.52 5.92
CA THR A 193 -8.51 21.22 6.92
C THR A 193 -8.11 19.75 6.84
N ILE A 194 -6.82 19.50 6.62
CA ILE A 194 -6.19 18.19 6.81
C ILE A 194 -5.87 18.07 8.30
N ASN A 195 -6.70 17.32 9.00
CA ASN A 195 -6.54 17.11 10.44
C ASN A 195 -5.57 15.94 10.67
N ILE A 196 -4.36 16.26 11.11
CA ILE A 196 -3.37 15.28 11.53
C ILE A 196 -3.47 15.21 13.06
N SER A 197 -4.38 14.36 13.54
CA SER A 197 -4.60 14.15 14.98
C SER A 197 -4.23 12.73 15.38
N SER A 198 -3.36 12.58 16.37
CA SER A 198 -3.36 11.38 17.23
C SER A 198 -4.67 11.38 18.04
N PRO A 199 -5.50 10.33 17.98
CA PRO A 199 -6.55 10.15 18.95
C PRO A 199 -5.91 9.50 20.19
N ASN A 200 -5.68 10.29 21.23
CA ASN A 200 -5.67 9.82 22.62
C ASN A 200 -4.66 8.74 23.03
N THR A 201 -3.44 8.70 22.49
CA THR A 201 -2.40 7.81 23.02
C THR A 201 -1.05 8.50 23.14
N GLU A 202 -0.56 8.66 24.36
CA GLU A 202 0.85 8.99 24.63
C GLU A 202 1.73 7.93 23.94
N ASN A 203 2.76 8.38 23.21
CA ASN A 203 3.67 7.64 22.30
C ASN A 203 3.35 7.64 20.80
N LEU A 204 2.25 8.22 20.32
CA LEU A 204 2.01 8.42 18.87
C LEU A 204 2.57 9.75 18.31
N ARG A 205 3.37 10.48 19.11
CA ARG A 205 3.98 11.77 18.74
C ARG A 205 4.93 11.66 17.52
N ASP A 206 5.45 10.46 17.24
CA ASP A 206 6.41 10.21 16.16
C ASP A 206 5.77 10.00 14.77
N PHE A 207 4.43 9.94 14.68
CA PHE A 207 3.73 10.08 13.40
C PHE A 207 3.87 11.48 12.80
N HIS A 208 4.47 12.43 13.54
CA HIS A 208 4.95 13.71 13.04
C HIS A 208 6.30 13.59 12.32
N ASN A 209 6.53 12.51 11.57
CA ASN A 209 7.68 12.46 10.69
C ASN A 209 7.45 13.49 9.58
N ARG A 210 8.10 14.65 9.71
CA ARG A 210 7.97 15.83 8.84
C ARG A 210 7.95 15.48 7.35
N ASN A 211 8.71 14.47 6.99
CA ASN A 211 8.88 14.02 5.63
C ASN A 211 7.64 13.31 5.04
N GLU A 212 6.89 12.55 5.85
CA GLU A 212 5.62 11.94 5.45
C GLU A 212 4.51 12.96 5.26
N LEU A 213 4.41 13.87 6.22
CA LEU A 213 3.48 14.98 6.17
C LEU A 213 3.76 15.83 4.92
N ASN A 214 5.04 16.12 4.64
CA ASN A 214 5.44 16.79 3.40
C ASN A 214 4.99 16.02 2.15
N SER A 215 5.18 14.70 2.10
CA SER A 215 4.75 13.86 0.97
C SER A 215 3.23 13.88 0.75
N LEU A 216 2.43 13.85 1.82
CA LEU A 216 0.98 14.00 1.74
C LEU A 216 0.57 15.39 1.25
N ILE A 217 1.18 16.44 1.80
CA ILE A 217 0.93 17.83 1.40
C ILE A 217 1.29 18.04 -0.07
N ASP A 218 2.42 17.54 -0.53
CA ASP A 218 2.86 17.70 -1.92
C ASP A 218 1.89 17.05 -2.90
N LYS A 219 1.37 15.86 -2.56
CA LYS A 219 0.33 15.18 -3.36
C LYS A 219 -0.98 15.95 -3.37
N LEU A 220 -1.42 16.49 -2.23
CA LEU A 220 -2.63 17.31 -2.15
C LEU A 220 -2.48 18.65 -2.90
N LYS A 221 -1.30 19.28 -2.85
CA LYS A 221 -0.98 20.49 -3.64
C LYS A 221 -1.00 20.20 -5.13
N LYS A 222 -0.43 19.07 -5.55
CA LYS A 222 -0.48 18.62 -6.94
C LYS A 222 -1.93 18.43 -7.39
N GLU A 223 -2.74 17.73 -6.59
CA GLU A 223 -4.16 17.51 -6.88
C GLU A 223 -4.96 18.82 -6.93
N LYS A 224 -4.71 19.76 -6.00
CA LYS A 224 -5.28 21.11 -6.01
C LYS A 224 -5.00 21.85 -7.31
N LYS A 225 -3.77 21.75 -7.82
CA LYS A 225 -3.37 22.34 -9.09
C LYS A 225 -4.06 21.66 -10.28
N GLU A 226 -4.13 20.33 -10.29
CA GLU A 226 -4.77 19.57 -11.37
C GLU A 226 -6.28 19.86 -11.46
N LEU A 227 -6.93 20.11 -10.33
CA LEU A 227 -8.35 20.45 -10.26
C LEU A 227 -8.65 21.94 -10.43
N ASN A 228 -7.62 22.80 -10.65
CA ASN A 228 -7.73 24.26 -10.63
C ASN A 228 -8.53 24.78 -9.42
N SER A 229 -8.32 24.16 -8.26
CA SER A 229 -9.09 24.43 -7.07
C SER A 229 -8.47 25.58 -6.29
N ASP A 230 -9.27 26.59 -5.96
CA ASP A 230 -8.82 27.73 -5.16
C ASP A 230 -9.02 27.53 -3.64
N VAL A 231 -9.70 26.45 -3.22
CA VAL A 231 -10.00 26.20 -1.79
C VAL A 231 -8.74 26.18 -0.91
N PRO A 232 -8.62 27.04 0.10
CA PRO A 232 -7.49 27.01 1.01
C PRO A 232 -7.35 25.66 1.71
N LEU A 233 -6.12 25.13 1.74
CA LEU A 233 -5.77 23.95 2.51
C LEU A 233 -5.11 24.38 3.83
N ALA A 234 -5.76 24.08 4.94
CA ALA A 234 -5.20 24.22 6.27
C ALA A 234 -4.68 22.88 6.76
N ILE A 235 -3.61 22.89 7.54
CA ILE A 235 -3.13 21.69 8.23
C ILE A 235 -3.30 21.96 9.71
N LYS A 236 -4.12 21.14 10.36
CA LYS A 236 -4.26 21.17 11.81
C LYS A 236 -3.32 20.12 12.38
N VAL A 237 -2.35 20.58 13.15
CA VAL A 237 -1.40 19.73 13.89
C VAL A 237 -1.61 19.96 15.39
N SER A 238 -1.45 18.92 16.19
CA SER A 238 -1.50 19.03 17.65
C SER A 238 -0.32 19.87 18.19
N PRO A 239 -0.49 20.59 19.32
CA PRO A 239 0.44 21.64 19.78
C PRO A 239 1.84 21.17 20.21
N ASP A 240 2.09 19.87 20.37
CA ASP A 240 3.36 19.33 20.87
C ASP A 240 4.38 19.06 19.73
N LEU A 241 4.72 20.07 18.93
CA LEU A 241 5.82 20.04 17.96
C LEU A 241 7.00 20.87 18.47
N ASN A 242 7.73 20.38 19.48
CA ASN A 242 9.02 20.94 19.90
C ASN A 242 10.16 20.00 19.51
#